data_AF-A0A0C3ABP9-F1
#
_entry.id   AF-A0A0C3ABP9-F1
#
_cell.length_a   1.000
_cell.length_b   1.000
_cell.length_c   1.000
_cell.angle_alpha   90.00
_cell.angle_beta   90.00
_cell.angle_gamma   90.00
#
_symmetry.space_group_name_H-M   'P 1'
#
loop_
_entity.id
_entity.type
_entity.pdbx_description
1 polymer ?
#
loop_
_entity_poly.entity_id
_entity_poly.type
_entity_poly.pdbx_seq_one_letter_code
_entity_poly.pdbx_strand_id
1 'polypeptide(L)'
;IYKELVSWRLKIWREEWHSKWPAYGPKSLISDTDLENIAKHSGTITVIDDLHSLEHIVHWSTLSIPLFNAVQTALATVTWFFTRGSY
;
A
#
# COMPACT_ATOMS: atom_id res chain seq x y z
N ILE A 1 -2.27 0.47 9.65
CA ILE A 1 -1.81 -0.03 8.34
C ILE A 1 -2.77 0.33 7.23
N TYR A 2 -4.03 -0.13 7.22
CA TYR A 2 -5.00 0.21 6.15
C TYR A 2 -5.09 1.72 5.85
N LYS A 3 -5.24 2.58 6.88
CA LYS A 3 -5.28 4.04 6.70
C LYS A 3 -4.01 4.61 6.05
N GLU A 4 -2.84 4.07 6.39
CA GLU A 4 -1.55 4.48 5.80
C GLU A 4 -1.47 4.09 4.32
N LEU A 5 -1.94 2.89 3.97
CA LEU A 5 -1.98 2.43 2.59
C LEU A 5 -2.98 3.24 1.74
N VAL A 6 -4.12 3.63 2.31
CA VAL A 6 -5.08 4.54 1.65
C VAL A 6 -4.44 5.91 1.40
N SER A 7 -3.73 6.47 2.39
CA SER A 7 -2.99 7.73 2.24
C SER A 7 -1.90 7.64 1.17
N TRP A 8 -1.13 6.54 1.16
CA TRP A 8 -0.12 6.27 0.13
C TRP A 8 -0.75 6.19 -1.27
N ARG A 9 -1.86 5.47 -1.43
CA ARG A 9 -2.58 5.34 -2.71
C ARG A 9 -3.02 6.71 -3.23
N LEU A 10 -3.55 7.57 -2.36
CA LEU A 10 -3.96 8.92 -2.75
C LEU A 10 -2.77 9.79 -3.15
N LYS A 11 -1.64 9.66 -2.45
CA LYS A 11 -0.41 10.38 -2.75
C LYS A 11 0.15 9.98 -4.11
N ILE A 12 0.38 8.70 -4.36
CA ILE A 12 0.94 8.21 -5.63
C ILE A 12 0.00 8.47 -6.80
N TRP A 13 -1.32 8.36 -6.57
CA TRP A 13 -2.33 8.76 -7.55
C TRP A 13 -2.16 10.23 -7.94
N ARG A 14 -2.08 11.13 -6.96
CA ARG A 14 -2.00 12.57 -7.21
C ARG A 14 -0.67 12.98 -7.86
N GLU A 15 0.45 12.43 -7.37
CA GLU A 15 1.80 12.88 -7.76
C GLU A 15 2.24 12.30 -9.11
N GLU A 16 1.97 11.04 -9.38
CA GLU A 16 2.55 10.34 -10.53
C GLU A 16 1.52 9.89 -11.57
N TRP A 17 0.34 9.50 -11.09
CA TRP A 17 -0.63 8.78 -11.91
C TRP A 17 -1.68 9.68 -12.54
N HIS A 18 -2.16 10.70 -11.83
CA HIS A 18 -3.16 11.65 -12.30
C HIS A 18 -2.66 12.41 -13.54
N SER A 19 -1.36 12.74 -13.57
CA SER A 19 -0.73 13.41 -14.70
C SER A 19 -0.63 12.53 -15.95
N LYS A 20 -0.54 11.20 -15.79
CA LYS A 20 -0.41 10.23 -16.89
C LYS A 20 -1.77 9.66 -17.32
N TRP A 21 -2.70 9.52 -16.38
CA TRP A 21 -3.97 8.83 -16.53
C TRP A 21 -5.11 9.57 -15.78
N PRO A 22 -5.51 10.76 -16.24
CA PRO A 22 -6.49 11.60 -15.53
C PRO A 22 -7.88 10.98 -15.43
N ALA A 23 -8.23 10.04 -16.31
CA ALA A 23 -9.50 9.31 -16.28
C ALA A 23 -9.54 8.21 -15.22
N TYR A 24 -8.39 7.80 -14.67
CA TYR A 24 -8.31 6.73 -13.68
C TYR A 24 -8.38 7.34 -12.28
N GLY A 25 -9.31 6.86 -11.46
CA GLY A 25 -9.42 7.29 -10.07
C GLY A 25 -8.39 6.60 -9.17
N PRO A 26 -8.21 7.05 -7.92
CA PRO A 26 -7.29 6.42 -6.98
C PRO A 26 -7.64 4.95 -6.71
N LYS A 27 -8.94 4.60 -6.72
CA LYS A 27 -9.41 3.21 -6.57
C LYS A 27 -9.10 2.31 -7.78
N SER A 28 -8.76 2.91 -8.92
CA SER A 28 -8.37 2.17 -10.12
C SER A 28 -6.92 1.69 -10.05
N LEU A 29 -6.08 2.23 -9.16
CA LEU A 29 -4.74 1.70 -8.90
C LEU A 29 -4.80 0.41 -8.10
N ILE A 30 -5.45 0.48 -6.95
CA ILE A 30 -5.65 -0.64 -6.03
C ILE A 30 -7.03 -0.45 -5.40
N SER A 31 -7.85 -1.50 -5.42
CA SER A 31 -9.20 -1.43 -4.89
C SER A 31 -9.19 -1.31 -3.35
N ASP A 32 -10.32 -0.92 -2.77
CA ASP A 32 -10.43 -0.83 -1.31
C ASP A 32 -10.37 -2.23 -0.65
N THR A 33 -10.93 -3.25 -1.33
CA THR A 33 -10.92 -4.65 -0.89
C THR A 33 -9.51 -5.22 -0.84
N ASP A 34 -8.75 -4.92 -1.89
CA ASP A 34 -7.36 -5.27 -2.07
C ASP A 34 -6.48 -4.65 -0.96
N LEU A 35 -6.56 -3.32 -0.79
CA LEU A 35 -5.88 -2.63 0.30
C LEU A 35 -6.24 -3.19 1.69
N GLU A 36 -7.48 -3.63 1.89
CA GLU A 36 -7.91 -4.25 3.14
C GLU A 36 -7.28 -5.64 3.32
N ASN A 37 -7.20 -6.44 2.26
CA ASN A 37 -6.54 -7.74 2.27
C ASN A 37 -5.04 -7.60 2.55
N ILE A 38 -4.35 -6.65 1.90
CA ILE A 38 -2.95 -6.34 2.19
C ILE A 38 -2.79 -5.90 3.65
N ALA A 39 -3.67 -5.04 4.16
CA ALA A 39 -3.59 -4.57 5.53
C ALA A 39 -3.81 -5.70 6.56
N LYS A 40 -4.65 -6.70 6.25
CA LYS A 40 -4.87 -7.88 7.10
C LYS A 40 -3.67 -8.82 7.09
N HIS A 41 -3.02 -8.98 5.94
CA HIS A 41 -1.87 -9.88 5.76
C HIS A 41 -0.53 -9.15 5.83
N SER A 42 -0.50 -7.88 6.25
CA SER A 42 0.73 -7.08 6.27
C SER A 42 1.82 -7.70 7.13
N GLY A 43 1.46 -8.41 8.20
CA GLY A 43 2.43 -9.10 9.06
C GLY A 43 3.10 -10.32 8.39
N THR A 44 2.54 -10.86 7.32
CA THR A 44 3.10 -11.99 6.57
C THR A 44 3.79 -11.56 5.27
N ILE A 45 3.67 -10.29 4.89
CA ILE A 45 4.30 -9.74 3.68
C ILE A 45 5.77 -9.42 4.00
N THR A 46 6.66 -10.31 3.57
CA THR A 46 8.12 -10.19 3.76
C THR A 46 8.84 -9.94 2.46
N VAL A 47 8.27 -10.37 1.33
CA VAL A 47 8.82 -10.16 -0.01
C VAL A 47 7.74 -9.64 -0.96
N ILE A 48 8.17 -9.07 -2.10
CA ILE A 48 7.28 -8.52 -3.12
C ILE A 48 6.36 -9.61 -3.72
N ASP A 49 6.84 -10.86 -3.82
CA ASP A 49 6.04 -11.99 -4.28
C ASP A 49 4.84 -12.33 -3.36
N ASP A 50 4.93 -12.03 -2.06
CA ASP A 50 3.81 -12.23 -1.12
C ASP A 50 2.64 -11.32 -1.48
N LEU A 51 2.91 -10.13 -2.01
CA LEU A 51 1.89 -9.20 -2.51
C LEU A 51 1.30 -9.68 -3.85
N HIS A 52 2.08 -10.37 -4.69
CA HIS A 52 1.63 -10.81 -6.02
C HIS A 52 0.55 -11.89 -5.90
N SER A 53 0.61 -12.69 -4.83
CA SER A 53 -0.37 -13.74 -4.55
C SER A 53 -1.68 -13.21 -3.98
N LEU A 54 -1.71 -11.96 -3.50
CA LEU A 54 -2.87 -11.40 -2.80
C LEU A 54 -3.76 -10.53 -3.70
N GLU A 55 -3.25 -10.07 -4.85
CA GLU A 55 -3.79 -8.86 -5.50
C GLU A 55 -3.76 -8.90 -7.03
N HIS A 56 -4.86 -8.49 -7.67
CA HIS A 56 -4.91 -8.21 -9.12
C HIS A 56 -4.59 -6.73 -9.40
N ILE A 57 -3.33 -6.32 -9.21
CA ILE A 57 -2.92 -4.94 -9.48
C ILE A 57 -2.71 -4.74 -10.99
N VAL A 58 -3.50 -3.84 -11.59
CA VAL A 58 -3.51 -3.55 -13.04
C VAL A 58 -2.12 -3.16 -13.56
N HIS A 59 -1.31 -2.49 -12.75
CA HIS A 59 0.05 -2.04 -13.11
C HIS A 59 1.10 -2.53 -12.11
N TRP A 60 1.10 -3.85 -11.87
CA TRP A 60 2.03 -4.52 -10.95
C TRP A 60 3.49 -4.10 -11.09
N SER A 61 4.02 -4.04 -12.31
CA SER A 61 5.42 -3.70 -12.58
C SER A 61 5.83 -2.30 -12.12
N THR A 62 4.88 -1.38 -12.02
CA THR A 62 5.14 0.00 -11.56
C THR A 62 4.77 0.19 -10.09
N LEU A 63 3.78 -0.55 -9.59
CA LEU A 63 3.23 -0.36 -8.25
C LEU A 63 3.79 -1.32 -7.20
N SER A 64 4.36 -2.47 -7.58
CA SER A 64 4.84 -3.51 -6.66
C SER A 64 5.89 -3.00 -5.66
N ILE A 65 6.95 -2.34 -6.15
CA ILE A 65 8.01 -1.76 -5.31
C ILE A 65 7.48 -0.66 -4.37
N PRO A 66 6.80 0.40 -4.87
CA PRO A 66 6.32 1.46 -3.98
C PRO A 66 5.23 0.97 -3.01
N LEU A 67 4.41 -0.01 -3.40
CA LEU A 67 3.43 -0.66 -2.52
C LEU A 67 4.11 -1.43 -1.39
N PHE A 68 5.12 -2.25 -1.71
CA PHE A 68 5.87 -2.98 -0.70
C PHE A 68 6.55 -2.03 0.30
N ASN A 69 7.18 -0.96 -0.20
CA ASN A 69 7.77 0.07 0.65
C ASN A 69 6.72 0.75 1.55
N ALA A 70 5.51 1.00 1.03
CA ALA A 70 4.42 1.56 1.82
C ALA A 70 3.95 0.62 2.93
N VAL A 71 3.84 -0.68 2.65
CA VAL A 71 3.52 -1.71 3.65
C VAL A 71 4.59 -1.77 4.74
N GLN A 72 5.87 -1.84 4.37
CA GLN A 72 6.99 -1.86 5.32
C GLN A 72 7.04 -0.59 6.16
N THR A 73 6.82 0.59 5.55
CA THR A 73 6.76 1.86 6.27
C THR A 73 5.60 1.88 7.26
N ALA A 74 4.40 1.44 6.83
CA ALA A 74 3.23 1.39 7.70
C ALA A 74 3.42 0.42 8.88
N LEU A 75 4.09 -0.72 8.66
CA LEU A 75 4.48 -1.66 9.72
C LEU A 75 5.47 -1.03 10.70
N ALA A 76 6.52 -0.37 10.18
CA ALA A 76 7.52 0.30 11.00
C ALA A 76 6.91 1.42 11.85
N THR A 77 5.98 2.21 11.30
CA THR A 77 5.24 3.23 12.04
C THR A 77 4.45 2.61 13.20
N VAL A 78 3.72 1.52 12.96
CA VAL A 78 2.95 0.83 14.01
C VAL A 78 3.87 0.28 15.11
N THR A 79 4.99 -0.35 14.74
CA THR A 79 5.97 -0.89 15.70
C THR A 79 6.65 0.21 16.53
N TRP A 80 6.92 1.38 15.93
CA TRP A 80 7.50 2.54 16.62
C TRP A 80 6.54 3.16 17.64
N PHE A 81 5.24 3.22 17.34
CA PHE A 81 4.24 3.71 18.31
C PHE A 81 4.09 2.77 19.51
N PHE A 82 4.20 1.46 19.31
CA PHE A 82 4.11 0.48 20.40
C PHE A 82 5.34 0.49 21.34
N THR A 83 6.53 0.83 20.85
CA THR A 83 7.76 0.85 21.65
C THR A 83 7.97 2.13 22.46
N ARG A 84 7.28 3.23 22.11
CA ARG A 84 7.37 4.52 22.82
C ARG A 84 6.19 4.83 23.74
N GLY A 85 5.16 3.98 23.79
CA GLY A 85 3.94 4.18 24.60
C GLY A 85 3.97 3.64 26.03
N SER A 86 5.11 3.15 26.52
CA SER A 86 5.26 2.64 27.89
C SER A 86 6.18 3.55 28.70
N TYR A 87 5.67 4.67 29.19
CA TYR A 87 6.24 5.43 30.32
C TYR A 87 5.12 6.02 31.17
#